data_AF-A0A2S2NCL7-F1
#
_entry.id   AF-A0A2S2NCL7-F1
#
_cell.length_a   1.000
_cell.length_b   1.000
_cell.length_c   1.000
_cell.angle_alpha   90.00
_cell.angle_beta   90.00
_cell.angle_gamma   90.00
#
_symmetry.space_group_name_H-M   'P 1'
#
loop_
_entity.id
_entity.type
_entity.pdbx_description
1 polymer ?
#
loop_
_entity_poly.entity_id
_entity_poly.type
_entity_poly.pdbx_seq_one_letter_code
_entity_poly.pdbx_strand_id
1 'polypeptide(L)'
;MGGTYVGQDGTFATVLAAKMNATLVYVSEKSANGKIYYGYKWADGRAYGTFAGLIGGWADVSINGHFLKDYNCYLAELTRHITSDKVCLLTPKAGVIPPMMTVLMSFQREVWMMTAITCVLVTVIYFAAAALDTHRPGPTGCDLGLEIYRMFIGAPTNRVFAYSCRRILTSFCLFFTLVILNAFQVTVIKIAMTNFTRSTNNIIVYYIKLIIAIIDECYRDH
;
A
#
# COMPACT_ATOMS: atom_id res chain seq x y z
N MET A 1 0.12 -10.31 -47.48
CA MET A 1 -0.72 -10.18 -46.27
C MET A 1 -0.68 -11.54 -45.58
N GLY A 2 -0.11 -11.59 -44.37
CA GLY A 2 0.21 -12.83 -43.66
C GLY A 2 1.07 -12.48 -42.46
N GLY A 3 0.46 -11.81 -41.48
CA GLY A 3 1.11 -11.47 -40.21
C GLY A 3 0.59 -12.40 -39.13
N THR A 4 1.49 -12.95 -38.32
CA THR A 4 1.15 -13.66 -37.09
C THR A 4 0.97 -12.64 -35.97
N TYR A 5 -0.24 -12.55 -35.41
CA TYR A 5 -0.50 -11.74 -34.22
C TYR A 5 -0.41 -12.63 -32.98
N VAL A 6 0.37 -12.21 -32.00
CA VAL A 6 0.61 -12.93 -30.74
C VAL A 6 -0.19 -12.24 -29.62
N GLY A 7 -0.77 -13.02 -28.70
CA GLY A 7 -1.56 -12.51 -27.58
C GLY A 7 -2.86 -13.29 -27.38
N GLN A 8 -3.68 -12.85 -26.40
CA GLN A 8 -4.96 -13.49 -26.09
C GLN A 8 -5.91 -13.48 -27.29
N ASP A 9 -6.15 -12.32 -27.89
CA ASP A 9 -7.06 -12.13 -29.02
C ASP A 9 -6.57 -12.89 -30.28
N GLY A 10 -5.27 -12.88 -30.55
CA GLY A 10 -4.67 -13.61 -31.68
C GLY A 10 -4.77 -15.13 -31.54
N THR A 11 -4.55 -15.65 -30.33
CA THR A 11 -4.71 -17.07 -30.02
C THR A 11 -6.16 -17.50 -30.17
N PHE A 12 -7.09 -16.68 -29.65
CA PHE A 12 -8.52 -16.94 -29.77
C PHE A 12 -8.95 -16.97 -31.25
N ALA A 13 -8.50 -16.00 -32.06
CA ALA A 13 -8.79 -15.97 -33.50
C ALA A 13 -8.32 -17.25 -34.23
N THR A 14 -7.13 -17.73 -33.89
CA THR A 14 -6.56 -18.94 -34.50
C THR A 14 -7.38 -20.19 -34.15
N VAL A 15 -7.77 -20.34 -32.88
CA VAL A 15 -8.60 -21.46 -32.43
C VAL A 15 -9.99 -21.40 -33.05
N LEU A 16 -10.59 -20.21 -33.13
CA LEU A 16 -11.90 -20.01 -33.74
C LEU A 16 -11.88 -20.36 -35.24
N ALA A 17 -10.89 -19.88 -35.98
CA ALA A 17 -10.73 -20.20 -37.40
C ALA A 17 -10.56 -21.70 -37.63
N ALA A 18 -9.76 -22.39 -36.81
CA ALA A 18 -9.58 -23.83 -36.88
C ALA A 18 -10.89 -24.60 -36.58
N LYS A 19 -11.69 -24.14 -35.62
CA LYS A 19 -12.99 -24.75 -35.28
C LYS A 19 -14.06 -24.53 -36.34
N MET A 20 -14.02 -23.39 -37.03
CA MET A 20 -14.98 -23.05 -38.08
C MET A 20 -14.53 -23.50 -39.48
N ASN A 21 -13.35 -24.12 -39.60
CA ASN A 21 -12.72 -24.44 -40.88
C ASN A 21 -12.62 -23.23 -41.83
N ALA A 22 -12.28 -22.07 -41.25
CA ALA A 22 -12.18 -20.81 -41.96
C ALA A 22 -10.72 -20.41 -42.20
N THR A 23 -10.45 -19.69 -43.30
CA THR A 23 -9.12 -19.12 -43.56
C THR A 23 -9.02 -17.77 -42.87
N LEU A 24 -8.12 -17.65 -41.90
CA LEU A 24 -7.94 -16.41 -41.14
C LEU A 24 -7.12 -15.40 -41.91
N VAL A 25 -7.70 -14.21 -42.17
CA VAL A 25 -7.00 -13.08 -42.76
C VAL A 25 -7.12 -11.89 -41.82
N TYR A 26 -5.98 -11.47 -41.25
CA TYR A 26 -5.96 -10.31 -40.38
C TYR A 26 -5.96 -9.01 -41.18
N VAL A 27 -6.96 -8.18 -40.93
CA VAL A 27 -7.08 -6.83 -41.47
C VAL A 27 -6.87 -5.85 -40.32
N SER A 28 -6.03 -4.84 -40.53
CA SER A 28 -5.80 -3.76 -39.56
C SER A 28 -5.89 -2.43 -40.29
N GLU A 29 -6.59 -1.47 -39.68
CA GLU A 29 -6.71 -0.13 -40.22
C GLU A 29 -5.36 0.59 -40.13
N LYS A 30 -4.85 1.10 -41.25
CA LYS A 30 -3.63 1.91 -41.27
C LYS A 30 -3.92 3.26 -40.63
N SER A 31 -3.62 3.41 -39.34
CA SER A 31 -3.70 4.71 -38.68
C SER A 31 -2.50 5.57 -39.07
N ALA A 32 -2.77 6.77 -39.62
CA ALA A 32 -1.76 7.74 -40.06
C ALA A 32 -0.75 8.11 -38.95
N ASN A 33 -1.11 7.92 -37.67
CA ASN A 33 -0.30 8.27 -36.51
C ASN A 33 -0.01 7.05 -35.60
N GLY A 34 -0.24 5.82 -36.08
CA GLY A 34 -0.11 4.61 -35.27
C GLY A 34 -1.17 4.46 -34.16
N LYS A 35 -2.19 5.33 -34.13
CA LYS A 35 -3.30 5.27 -33.16
C LYS A 35 -4.35 4.26 -33.60
N ILE A 36 -4.48 3.17 -32.87
CA ILE A 36 -5.52 2.17 -33.13
C ILE A 36 -6.77 2.54 -32.31
N TYR A 37 -7.93 2.58 -32.96
CA TYR A 37 -9.20 2.84 -32.31
C TYR A 37 -10.02 1.54 -32.25
N TYR A 38 -10.46 1.14 -31.06
CA TYR A 38 -11.41 0.03 -30.87
C TYR A 38 -12.75 0.35 -31.55
N GLY A 39 -13.13 1.62 -31.56
CA GLY A 39 -14.18 2.14 -32.41
C GLY A 39 -15.26 2.84 -31.63
N TYR A 40 -15.84 3.82 -32.31
CA TYR A 40 -16.87 4.71 -31.78
C TYR A 40 -17.68 5.24 -32.94
N LYS A 41 -18.88 5.71 -32.64
CA LYS A 41 -19.74 6.43 -33.56
C LYS A 41 -19.64 7.91 -33.22
N TRP A 42 -19.31 8.73 -34.20
CA TRP A 42 -19.28 10.18 -34.04
C TRP A 42 -20.69 10.77 -34.23
N ALA A 43 -20.89 12.02 -33.81
CA ALA A 43 -22.20 12.68 -33.84
C ALA A 43 -22.78 12.81 -35.27
N ASP A 44 -21.92 12.78 -36.28
CA ASP A 44 -22.30 12.78 -37.70
C ASP A 44 -22.81 11.40 -38.20
N GLY A 45 -22.88 10.41 -37.32
CA GLY A 45 -23.32 9.06 -37.63
C GLY A 45 -22.24 8.15 -38.22
N ARG A 46 -21.03 8.67 -38.47
CA ARG A 46 -19.91 7.87 -39.00
C ARG A 46 -19.28 7.01 -37.91
N ALA A 47 -18.96 5.78 -38.28
CA ALA A 47 -18.21 4.86 -37.43
C ALA A 47 -16.72 4.94 -37.74
N TYR A 48 -15.89 4.76 -36.71
CA TYR A 48 -14.43 4.74 -36.80
C TYR A 48 -13.85 3.49 -36.12
N GLY A 49 -12.59 3.17 -36.40
CA GLY A 49 -11.89 2.03 -35.80
C GLY A 49 -12.43 0.69 -36.29
N THR A 50 -12.30 -0.36 -35.46
CA THR A 50 -12.71 -1.71 -35.90
C THR A 50 -14.20 -1.84 -36.19
N PHE A 51 -15.06 -0.97 -35.63
CA PHE A 51 -16.49 -0.91 -35.99
C PHE A 51 -16.74 -0.44 -37.43
N ALA A 52 -15.93 0.51 -37.93
CA ALA A 52 -16.02 0.94 -39.33
C ALA A 52 -15.68 -0.21 -40.30
N GLY A 53 -14.78 -1.09 -39.87
CA GLY A 53 -14.46 -2.39 -40.49
C GLY A 53 -15.68 -3.22 -40.80
N LEU A 54 -16.43 -3.51 -39.73
CA LEU A 54 -17.62 -4.35 -39.76
C LEU A 54 -18.74 -3.70 -40.57
N ILE A 55 -19.04 -2.42 -40.32
CA ILE A 55 -20.14 -1.73 -41.00
C ILE A 55 -19.84 -1.52 -42.49
N GLY A 56 -18.58 -1.21 -42.82
CA GLY A 56 -18.15 -1.00 -44.19
C GLY A 56 -17.96 -2.28 -45.00
N GLY A 57 -18.11 -3.46 -44.39
CA GLY A 57 -18.01 -4.76 -45.06
C GLY A 57 -16.61 -5.15 -45.52
N TRP A 58 -15.57 -4.51 -44.97
CA TRP A 58 -14.16 -4.85 -45.26
C TRP A 58 -13.50 -5.69 -44.15
N ALA A 59 -14.24 -5.98 -43.08
CA ALA A 59 -13.93 -7.00 -42.10
C ALA A 59 -15.20 -7.79 -41.75
N ASP A 60 -15.10 -9.12 -41.66
CA ASP A 60 -16.25 -9.99 -41.34
C ASP A 60 -16.49 -10.12 -39.83
N VAL A 61 -15.42 -10.08 -39.03
CA VAL A 61 -15.47 -10.24 -37.57
C VAL A 61 -14.39 -9.39 -36.89
N SER A 62 -14.71 -8.83 -35.72
CA SER A 62 -13.74 -8.16 -34.86
C SER A 62 -13.49 -9.02 -33.63
N ILE A 63 -12.22 -9.39 -33.40
CA ILE A 63 -11.81 -10.32 -32.34
C ILE A 63 -11.09 -9.58 -31.19
N ASN A 64 -11.04 -8.26 -31.27
CA ASN A 64 -10.41 -7.42 -30.24
C ASN A 64 -11.25 -7.42 -28.96
N GLY A 65 -10.62 -7.18 -27.82
CA GLY A 65 -11.33 -6.90 -26.57
C GLY A 65 -12.25 -5.69 -26.69
N HIS A 66 -13.57 -5.92 -26.70
CA HIS A 66 -14.61 -4.90 -26.71
C HIS A 66 -15.41 -4.93 -25.40
N PHE A 67 -15.68 -3.75 -24.83
CA PHE A 67 -16.67 -3.65 -23.76
C PHE A 67 -18.07 -3.78 -24.33
N LEU A 68 -18.89 -4.64 -23.74
CA LEU A 68 -20.30 -4.77 -24.10
C LEU A 68 -21.06 -3.55 -23.58
N LYS A 69 -21.43 -2.63 -24.48
CA LYS A 69 -22.24 -1.45 -24.21
C LYS A 69 -23.20 -1.22 -25.36
N ASP A 70 -24.23 -0.42 -25.14
CA ASP A 70 -25.05 0.08 -26.24
C ASP A 70 -24.25 1.13 -27.01
N TYR A 71 -23.75 0.74 -28.19
CA TYR A 71 -23.01 1.64 -29.09
C TYR A 71 -23.95 2.48 -29.97
N ASN A 72 -25.28 2.38 -29.80
CA ASN A 72 -26.29 2.98 -30.69
C ASN A 72 -25.99 2.67 -32.18
N CYS A 73 -25.57 1.42 -32.40
CA CYS A 73 -25.16 0.90 -33.69
C CYS A 73 -25.87 -0.44 -33.92
N TYR A 74 -27.05 -0.38 -34.55
CA TYR A 74 -27.84 -1.55 -34.92
C TYR A 74 -27.27 -2.32 -36.13
N LEU A 75 -26.11 -1.91 -36.64
CA LEU A 75 -25.49 -2.47 -37.84
C LEU A 75 -24.43 -3.54 -37.52
N ALA A 76 -24.13 -3.77 -36.23
CA ALA A 76 -23.20 -4.80 -35.79
C ALA A 76 -23.79 -5.55 -34.58
N GLU A 77 -23.79 -6.88 -34.65
CA GLU A 77 -24.21 -7.73 -33.54
C GLU A 77 -23.00 -8.13 -32.70
N LEU A 78 -23.13 -8.01 -31.38
CA LEU A 78 -22.10 -8.45 -30.43
C LEU A 78 -22.45 -9.86 -29.96
N THR A 79 -21.45 -10.75 -29.93
CA THR A 79 -21.60 -12.09 -29.36
C THR A 79 -21.79 -12.01 -27.83
N ARG A 80 -22.18 -13.15 -27.22
CA ARG A 80 -22.17 -13.27 -25.76
C ARG A 80 -20.77 -12.95 -25.22
N HIS A 81 -20.72 -12.27 -24.07
CA HIS A 81 -19.45 -11.98 -23.39
C HIS A 81 -18.67 -13.28 -23.14
N ILE A 82 -17.39 -13.27 -23.51
CA ILE A 82 -16.46 -14.39 -23.31
C ILE A 82 -15.68 -14.20 -22.00
N THR A 83 -15.30 -12.95 -21.71
CA THR A 83 -14.65 -12.54 -20.47
C THR A 83 -15.50 -11.52 -19.73
N SER A 84 -15.46 -11.56 -18.40
CA SER A 84 -16.08 -10.56 -17.54
C SER A 84 -14.98 -9.76 -16.85
N ASP A 85 -14.61 -8.63 -17.47
CA ASP A 85 -13.70 -7.68 -16.85
C ASP A 85 -14.47 -6.62 -16.07
N LYS A 86 -13.94 -6.31 -14.90
CA LYS A 86 -14.38 -5.17 -14.11
C LYS A 86 -13.48 -3.99 -14.43
N VAL A 87 -14.03 -2.78 -14.41
CA VAL A 87 -13.22 -1.57 -14.54
C VAL A 87 -12.28 -1.50 -13.34
N CYS A 88 -11.00 -1.71 -13.58
CA CYS A 88 -9.95 -1.67 -12.58
C CYS A 88 -9.18 -0.36 -12.70
N LEU A 89 -9.08 0.37 -11.61
CA LEU A 89 -8.25 1.56 -11.51
C LEU A 89 -6.85 1.14 -11.06
N LEU A 90 -5.84 1.51 -11.83
CA LEU A 90 -4.44 1.28 -11.51
C LEU A 90 -3.86 2.54 -10.88
N THR A 91 -3.41 2.44 -9.63
CA THR A 91 -2.74 3.54 -8.93
C THR A 91 -1.33 3.13 -8.49
N PRO A 92 -0.38 4.09 -8.37
CA PRO A 92 0.94 3.80 -7.83
C PRO A 92 0.82 3.24 -6.41
N LYS A 93 1.60 2.20 -6.11
CA LYS A 93 1.65 1.60 -4.77
C LYS A 93 2.10 2.65 -3.74
N ALA A 94 1.40 2.73 -2.61
CA ALA A 94 1.77 3.65 -1.53
C ALA A 94 3.22 3.40 -1.04
N GLY A 95 3.95 4.48 -0.74
CA GLY A 95 5.32 4.41 -0.26
C GLY A 95 5.44 3.67 1.09
N VAL A 96 6.49 2.87 1.25
CA VAL A 96 6.77 2.13 2.48
C VAL A 96 7.42 3.06 3.49
N ILE A 97 6.86 3.17 4.70
CA ILE A 97 7.48 3.93 5.79
C ILE A 97 8.71 3.16 6.31
N PRO A 98 9.90 3.78 6.43
CA PRO A 98 11.09 3.12 6.95
C PRO A 98 10.90 2.61 8.40
N PRO A 99 11.43 1.43 8.76
CA PRO A 99 11.24 0.83 10.09
C PRO A 99 11.69 1.71 11.27
N MET A 100 12.78 2.45 11.13
CA MET A 100 13.28 3.39 12.16
C MET A 100 12.29 4.51 12.48
N MET A 101 11.56 4.98 11.46
CA MET A 101 10.61 6.08 11.61
C MET A 101 9.37 5.61 12.38
N THR A 102 8.97 4.34 12.20
CA THR A 102 7.90 3.67 12.95
C THR A 102 8.19 3.64 14.46
N VAL A 103 9.44 3.39 14.85
CA VAL A 103 9.86 3.37 16.26
C VAL A 103 9.68 4.74 16.90
N LEU A 104 10.13 5.81 16.24
CA LEU A 104 10.00 7.17 16.77
C LEU A 104 8.54 7.64 16.81
N MET A 105 7.71 7.19 15.87
CA MET A 105 6.27 7.46 15.83
C MET A 105 5.45 6.65 16.83
N SER A 106 6.07 5.72 17.57
CA SER A 106 5.34 4.85 18.51
C SER A 106 4.79 5.60 19.72
N PHE A 107 5.34 6.77 20.05
CA PHE A 107 4.80 7.62 21.11
C PHE A 107 4.73 9.08 20.68
N GLN A 108 3.85 9.83 21.32
CA GLN A 108 3.82 11.28 21.20
C GLN A 108 5.09 11.89 21.81
N ARG A 109 5.47 13.09 21.37
CA ARG A 109 6.71 13.76 21.80
C ARG A 109 6.73 13.97 23.31
N GLU A 110 5.58 14.27 23.88
CA GLU A 110 5.36 14.51 25.31
C GLU A 110 5.74 13.27 26.13
N VAL A 111 5.33 12.08 25.68
CA VAL A 111 5.65 10.81 26.36
C VAL A 111 7.14 10.53 26.30
N TRP A 112 7.78 10.73 25.14
CA TRP A 112 9.23 10.60 25.00
C TRP A 112 9.99 11.52 25.95
N MET A 113 9.56 12.78 26.07
CA MET A 113 10.17 13.75 26.98
C MET A 113 9.99 13.33 28.44
N MET A 114 8.79 12.89 28.84
CA MET A 114 8.52 12.45 30.22
C MET A 114 9.32 11.19 30.58
N THR A 115 9.47 10.24 29.66
CA THR A 115 10.33 9.07 29.85
C THR A 115 11.79 9.50 30.01
N ALA A 116 12.30 10.40 29.17
CA ALA A 116 13.68 10.89 29.28
C ALA A 116 13.95 11.60 30.61
N ILE A 117 13.03 12.48 31.04
CA ILE A 117 13.11 13.18 32.34
C ILE A 117 13.13 12.16 33.48
N THR A 118 12.25 11.16 33.44
CA THR A 118 12.18 10.10 34.46
C THR A 118 13.49 9.32 34.53
N CYS A 119 14.08 8.97 33.38
CA CYS A 119 15.38 8.29 33.33
C CYS A 119 16.49 9.12 33.97
N VAL A 120 16.56 10.42 33.67
CA VAL A 120 17.55 11.34 34.24
C VAL A 120 17.35 11.47 35.75
N LEU A 121 16.13 11.68 36.22
CA LEU A 121 15.82 11.84 37.65
C LEU A 121 16.20 10.60 38.45
N VAL A 122 15.82 9.40 37.98
CA VAL A 122 16.18 8.14 38.64
C VAL A 122 17.70 7.99 38.68
N THR A 123 18.38 8.29 37.58
CA THR A 123 19.85 8.23 37.50
C THR A 123 20.50 9.15 38.54
N VAL A 124 20.07 10.42 38.61
CA VAL A 124 20.58 11.40 39.59
C VAL A 124 20.34 10.93 41.03
N ILE A 125 19.14 10.40 41.33
CA ILE A 125 18.82 9.88 42.67
C ILE A 125 19.74 8.70 43.03
N TYR A 126 20.02 7.79 42.09
CA TYR A 126 20.95 6.68 42.31
C TYR A 126 22.38 7.16 42.55
N PHE A 127 22.87 8.12 41.78
CA PHE A 127 24.21 8.69 41.96
C PHE A 127 24.32 9.45 43.29
N ALA A 128 23.31 10.25 43.66
CA ALA A 128 23.27 10.93 44.95
C ALA A 128 23.22 9.94 46.12
N ALA A 129 22.39 8.90 46.02
CA ALA A 129 22.32 7.84 47.01
C ALA A 129 23.63 7.03 47.11
N ALA A 130 24.40 6.92 46.02
CA ALA A 130 25.72 6.29 46.02
C ALA A 130 26.79 7.20 46.65
N ALA A 131 26.73 8.51 46.40
CA ALA A 131 27.67 9.49 46.95
C ALA A 131 27.49 9.70 48.47
N LEU A 132 26.26 9.59 48.98
CA LEU A 132 25.94 9.69 50.41
C LEU A 132 26.27 8.42 51.21
N ASP A 133 26.50 7.30 50.54
CA ASP A 133 26.81 6.01 51.17
C ASP A 133 28.32 5.89 51.38
N THR A 134 28.85 6.69 52.30
CA THR A 134 30.29 6.82 52.59
C THR A 134 30.91 5.58 53.26
N HIS A 135 30.09 4.59 53.64
CA HIS A 135 30.49 3.52 54.55
C HIS A 135 30.94 2.22 53.85
N ARG A 136 30.81 2.13 52.51
CA ARG A 136 31.36 1.06 51.68
C ARG A 136 32.01 1.63 50.42
N PRO A 137 33.15 1.08 49.95
CA PRO A 137 33.69 1.43 48.63
C PRO A 137 32.65 1.00 47.58
N GLY A 138 31.86 1.97 47.13
CA GLY A 138 30.85 1.78 46.11
C GLY A 138 31.48 1.48 44.74
N PRO A 139 30.72 0.90 43.81
CA PRO A 139 31.19 0.62 42.46
C PRO A 139 31.62 1.92 41.74
N THR A 140 32.60 1.81 40.86
CA THR A 140 33.04 2.88 39.96
C THR A 140 31.83 3.45 39.22
N GLY A 141 31.74 4.79 39.06
CA GLY A 141 30.54 5.44 38.51
C GLY A 141 30.06 4.89 37.15
N CYS A 142 30.98 4.37 36.34
CA CYS A 142 30.67 3.70 35.06
C CYS A 142 29.86 2.40 35.23
N ASP A 143 30.18 1.60 36.25
CA ASP A 143 29.49 0.33 36.53
C ASP A 143 28.06 0.60 37.02
N LEU A 144 27.88 1.66 37.82
CA LEU A 144 26.56 2.08 38.30
C LEU A 144 25.69 2.57 37.13
N GLY A 145 26.27 3.36 36.21
CA GLY A 145 25.56 3.82 35.02
C GLY A 145 25.10 2.67 34.12
N LEU A 146 25.96 1.67 33.90
CA LEU A 146 25.61 0.46 33.12
C LEU A 146 24.49 -0.35 33.79
N GLU A 147 24.51 -0.44 35.12
CA GLU A 147 23.50 -1.13 35.90
C GLU A 147 22.13 -0.45 35.85
N ILE A 148 22.10 0.89 35.91
CA ILE A 148 20.89 1.69 35.72
C ILE A 148 20.36 1.54 34.28
N TYR A 149 21.25 1.59 33.29
CA TYR A 149 20.87 1.36 31.89
C TYR A 149 20.23 -0.01 31.68
N ARG A 150 20.77 -1.07 32.32
CA ARG A 150 20.19 -2.42 32.30
C ARG A 150 18.75 -2.44 32.83
N MET A 151 18.45 -1.68 33.89
CA MET A 151 17.07 -1.56 34.41
C MET A 151 16.12 -0.89 33.42
N PHE A 152 16.59 0.08 32.63
CA PHE A 152 15.76 0.79 31.64
C PHE A 152 15.51 -0.02 30.36
N ILE A 153 16.40 -0.93 30.00
CA ILE A 153 16.17 -1.85 28.88
C ILE A 153 15.41 -3.13 29.31
N GLY A 154 15.07 -3.25 30.60
CA GLY A 154 14.38 -4.42 31.16
C GLY A 154 15.28 -5.65 31.33
N ALA A 155 16.60 -5.48 31.37
CA ALA A 155 17.55 -6.56 31.59
C ALA A 155 17.68 -6.90 33.09
N PRO A 156 17.92 -8.18 33.44
CA PRO A 156 18.09 -8.58 34.83
C PRO A 156 19.32 -7.92 35.45
N THR A 157 19.18 -7.47 36.70
CA THR A 157 20.27 -6.90 37.48
C THR A 157 20.92 -7.97 38.35
N ASN A 158 22.24 -8.03 38.34
CA ASN A 158 22.99 -9.05 39.09
C ASN A 158 23.30 -8.63 40.53
N ARG A 159 22.98 -7.40 40.94
CA ARG A 159 23.19 -6.94 42.31
C ARG A 159 21.87 -6.77 43.04
N VAL A 160 21.79 -7.45 44.18
CA VAL A 160 20.70 -7.28 45.14
C VAL A 160 21.08 -6.13 46.06
N PHE A 161 20.41 -4.98 45.93
CA PHE A 161 20.67 -3.83 46.79
C PHE A 161 20.23 -4.12 48.23
N ALA A 162 21.17 -4.06 49.17
CA ALA A 162 20.94 -4.41 50.58
C ALA A 162 20.07 -3.41 51.36
N TYR A 163 19.95 -2.16 50.88
CA TYR A 163 19.17 -1.10 51.54
C TYR A 163 17.72 -1.06 51.05
N SER A 164 16.77 -0.97 51.99
CA SER A 164 15.32 -0.92 51.72
C SER A 164 14.92 0.17 50.71
N CYS A 165 15.50 1.38 50.78
CA CYS A 165 15.18 2.47 49.86
C CYS A 165 15.64 2.20 48.42
N ARG A 166 16.87 1.69 48.23
CA ARG A 166 17.38 1.33 46.89
C ARG A 166 16.57 0.20 46.26
N ARG A 167 16.11 -0.75 47.07
CA ARG A 167 15.27 -1.86 46.61
C ARG A 167 13.88 -1.39 46.15
N ILE A 168 13.25 -0.46 46.89
CA ILE A 168 11.97 0.13 46.49
C ILE A 168 12.12 0.93 45.19
N LEU A 169 13.17 1.75 45.07
CA LEU A 169 13.46 2.52 43.86
C LEU A 169 13.71 1.61 42.65
N THR A 170 14.47 0.52 42.82
CA THR A 170 14.71 -0.48 41.78
C THR A 170 13.40 -1.13 41.33
N SER A 171 12.55 -1.52 42.28
CA SER A 171 11.25 -2.14 42.00
C SER A 171 10.36 -1.20 41.19
N PHE A 172 10.29 0.08 41.58
CA PHE A 172 9.54 1.10 40.83
C PHE A 172 10.07 1.28 39.41
N CYS A 173 11.40 1.35 39.24
CA CYS A 173 12.03 1.49 37.93
C CYS A 173 11.72 0.29 37.02
N LEU A 174 11.81 -0.93 37.54
CA LEU A 174 11.50 -2.14 36.77
C LEU A 174 10.02 -2.19 36.37
N PHE A 175 9.11 -1.82 37.27
CA PHE A 175 7.68 -1.74 36.95
C PHE A 175 7.40 -0.68 35.88
N PHE A 176 7.99 0.51 36.01
CA PHE A 176 7.86 1.58 35.02
C PHE A 176 8.40 1.15 33.65
N THR A 177 9.59 0.57 33.59
CA THR A 177 10.18 0.04 32.36
C THR A 177 9.28 -1.02 31.73
N LEU A 178 8.73 -1.94 32.52
CA LEU A 178 7.81 -2.97 32.03
C LEU A 178 6.57 -2.36 31.38
N VAL A 179 5.96 -1.34 32.01
CA VAL A 179 4.80 -0.64 31.45
C VAL A 179 5.14 0.06 30.14
N ILE A 180 6.25 0.80 30.08
CA ILE A 180 6.66 1.56 28.89
C ILE A 180 7.02 0.62 27.73
N LEU A 181 7.79 -0.44 27.97
CA LEU A 181 8.17 -1.40 26.95
C LEU A 181 6.95 -2.15 26.37
N ASN A 182 6.00 -2.54 27.23
CA ASN A 182 4.76 -3.16 26.78
C ASN A 182 3.91 -2.19 25.95
N ALA A 183 3.76 -0.94 26.40
CA ALA A 183 3.04 0.08 25.63
C ALA A 183 3.70 0.36 24.27
N PHE A 184 5.04 0.33 24.23
CA PHE A 184 5.81 0.52 23.00
C PHE A 184 5.55 -0.62 22.01
N GLN A 185 5.65 -1.88 22.47
CA GLN A 185 5.39 -3.06 21.65
C GLN A 185 3.99 -3.05 21.03
N VAL A 186 2.95 -2.76 21.84
CA VAL A 186 1.57 -2.66 21.37
C VAL A 186 1.43 -1.58 20.29
N THR A 187 2.09 -0.43 20.45
CA THR A 187 1.95 0.66 19.49
C THR A 187 2.68 0.38 18.18
N VAL A 188 3.87 -0.24 18.23
CA VAL A 188 4.60 -0.68 17.03
C VAL A 188 3.76 -1.67 16.21
N ILE A 189 3.17 -2.66 16.86
CA ILE A 189 2.28 -3.64 16.21
C ILE A 189 1.07 -2.93 15.58
N LYS A 190 0.48 -1.98 16.30
CA LYS A 190 -0.66 -1.21 15.80
C LYS A 190 -0.30 -0.41 14.55
N ILE A 191 0.85 0.27 14.52
CA ILE A 191 1.31 1.04 13.34
C ILE A 191 1.60 0.11 12.16
N ALA A 192 2.23 -1.04 12.41
CA ALA A 192 2.48 -2.03 11.37
C ALA A 192 1.17 -2.51 10.71
N MET A 193 0.13 -2.76 11.53
CA MET A 193 -1.20 -3.16 11.05
C MET A 193 -1.95 -2.01 10.34
N THR A 194 -1.89 -0.77 10.83
CA THR A 194 -2.58 0.37 10.17
C THR A 194 -1.93 0.77 8.86
N ASN A 195 -0.62 0.63 8.69
CA ASN A 195 0.00 0.87 7.38
C ASN A 195 -0.50 -0.10 6.32
N PHE A 196 -0.86 -1.33 6.71
CA PHE A 196 -1.49 -2.29 5.82
C PHE A 196 -2.92 -1.86 5.41
N THR A 197 -3.72 -1.33 6.35
CA THR A 197 -5.12 -0.92 6.09
C THR A 197 -5.26 0.50 5.50
N ARG A 198 -4.33 1.42 5.76
CA ARG A 198 -4.33 2.76 5.17
C ARG A 198 -4.01 2.73 3.67
N SER A 199 -3.25 1.73 3.22
CA SER A 199 -3.08 1.43 1.80
C SER A 199 -4.43 1.20 1.11
N THR A 200 -5.37 0.50 1.75
CA THR A 200 -6.71 0.23 1.21
C THR A 200 -7.68 1.42 1.30
N ASN A 201 -7.62 2.23 2.35
CA ASN A 201 -8.56 3.35 2.52
C ASN A 201 -8.22 4.59 1.67
N ASN A 202 -6.93 4.90 1.48
CA ASN A 202 -6.54 5.99 0.57
C ASN A 202 -6.97 5.69 -0.86
N ILE A 203 -6.84 4.43 -1.29
CA ILE A 203 -7.38 3.93 -2.57
C ILE A 203 -8.87 4.32 -2.66
N ILE A 204 -9.73 3.93 -1.72
CA ILE A 204 -11.18 4.22 -1.80
C ILE A 204 -11.50 5.73 -1.92
N VAL A 205 -10.81 6.61 -1.18
CA VAL A 205 -11.07 8.06 -1.24
C VAL A 205 -10.62 8.68 -2.57
N TYR A 206 -9.47 8.25 -3.12
CA TYR A 206 -9.06 8.64 -4.46
C TYR A 206 -10.04 8.12 -5.52
N TYR A 207 -10.64 6.94 -5.31
CA TYR A 207 -11.59 6.33 -6.24
C TYR A 207 -12.90 7.12 -6.29
N ILE A 208 -13.41 7.59 -5.15
CA ILE A 208 -14.60 8.45 -5.11
C ILE A 208 -14.33 9.76 -5.86
N LYS A 209 -13.17 10.41 -5.64
CA LYS A 209 -12.83 11.66 -6.33
C LYS A 209 -12.63 11.49 -7.83
N LEU A 210 -12.02 10.38 -8.26
CA LEU A 210 -11.79 10.11 -9.68
C LEU A 210 -13.09 9.75 -10.41
N ILE A 211 -13.97 8.97 -9.78
CA ILE A 211 -15.30 8.66 -10.33
C ILE A 211 -16.12 9.96 -10.48
N ILE A 212 -16.10 10.83 -9.48
CA ILE A 212 -16.76 12.14 -9.57
C ILE A 212 -16.18 12.97 -10.73
N ALA A 213 -14.86 13.02 -10.88
CA ALA A 213 -14.22 13.77 -11.96
C ALA A 213 -14.55 13.20 -13.35
N ILE A 214 -14.54 11.87 -13.53
CA ILE A 214 -14.89 11.23 -14.81
C ILE A 214 -16.37 11.45 -15.14
N ILE A 215 -17.26 11.37 -14.16
CA ILE A 215 -18.68 11.67 -14.35
C ILE A 215 -18.86 13.14 -14.75
N ASP A 216 -18.19 14.06 -14.06
CA ASP A 216 -18.23 15.50 -14.36
C ASP A 216 -17.71 15.83 -15.76
N GLU A 217 -16.70 15.10 -16.24
CA GLU A 217 -16.10 15.30 -17.57
C GLU A 217 -17.00 14.67 -18.66
N CYS A 218 -17.54 13.47 -18.43
CA CYS A 218 -18.53 12.84 -19.31
C CYS A 218 -19.84 13.64 -19.43
N TYR A 219 -20.25 14.36 -18.38
CA TYR A 219 -21.48 15.17 -18.40
C TYR A 219 -21.28 16.59 -18.96
N ARG A 220 -20.04 17.03 -19.14
CA ARG A 220 -19.72 18.37 -19.67
C ARG A 220 -19.64 18.40 -21.20
N ASP A 221 -19.51 17.24 -21.83
CA ASP A 221 -19.43 17.07 -23.29
C ASP A 221 -20.79 16.67 -23.93
N HIS A 222 -21.89 16.79 -23.19
CA HIS A 222 -23.28 16.68 -23.66
C HIS A 222 -24.02 18.01 -23.47
#